data_AF-A0A399XGU8-F1
#
_entry.id   AF-A0A399XGU8-F1
#
_cell.length_a   1.000
_cell.length_b   1.000
_cell.length_c   1.000
_cell.angle_alpha   90.00
_cell.angle_beta   90.00
_cell.angle_gamma   90.00
#
_symmetry.space_group_name_H-M   'P 1'
#
loop_
_entity.id
_entity.type
_entity.pdbx_description
1 polymer ?
#
loop_
_entity_poly.entity_id
_entity_poly.type
_entity_poly.pdbx_seq_one_letter_code
_entity_poly.pdbx_strand_id
1 'polypeptide(L)'
;MTKGLAPLACKTDKVDAKVLAELARLDLVPAIWLPSPEVRAERERARFRLHLVRHRSALKNRIHATLVTFGKPPPLPMKLETLVAF
;
A
#
# COMPACT_ATOMS: atom_id res chain seq x y z
N MET A 1 -14.89 -28.60 4.28
CA MET A 1 -13.81 -29.30 5.01
C MET A 1 -12.52 -28.49 4.84
N THR A 2 -12.12 -27.74 5.86
CA THR A 2 -10.83 -27.02 5.89
C THR A 2 -10.29 -27.13 7.31
N LYS A 3 -9.52 -28.19 7.58
CA LYS A 3 -8.80 -28.36 8.85
C LYS A 3 -7.36 -27.92 8.68
N GLY A 4 -6.95 -26.96 9.51
CA GLY A 4 -5.57 -26.83 9.96
C GLY A 4 -4.66 -25.90 9.17
N LEU A 5 -4.96 -24.59 9.16
CA LEU A 5 -3.83 -23.66 9.20
C LEU A 5 -3.20 -23.85 10.58
N ALA A 6 -1.90 -24.18 10.61
CA ALA A 6 -1.10 -24.42 11.81
C ALA A 6 -1.37 -23.38 12.91
N PRO A 7 -1.13 -23.68 14.20
CA PRO A 7 -1.43 -22.74 15.28
C PRO A 7 -0.79 -21.40 14.93
N LEU A 8 -1.57 -20.32 14.98
CA LEU A 8 -1.16 -18.93 14.75
C LEU A 8 -0.06 -18.44 15.74
N ALA A 9 0.63 -19.35 16.42
CA ALA A 9 1.74 -19.09 17.31
C ALA A 9 2.96 -18.69 16.48
N CYS A 10 3.13 -17.38 16.34
CA CYS A 10 4.29 -16.72 15.75
C CYS A 10 4.40 -16.91 14.23
N LYS A 11 3.52 -16.22 13.49
CA LYS A 11 3.69 -15.97 12.06
C LYS A 11 5.06 -15.34 11.84
N THR A 12 5.98 -16.14 11.32
CA THR A 12 7.34 -15.73 10.95
C THR A 12 7.59 -16.17 9.53
N ASP A 13 8.39 -15.40 8.79
CA ASP A 13 8.70 -15.71 7.38
C ASP A 13 9.25 -17.13 7.20
N LYS A 14 9.99 -17.64 8.20
CA LYS A 14 10.53 -19.01 8.23
C LYS A 14 9.43 -20.08 8.29
N VAL A 15 8.43 -19.88 9.14
CA VAL A 15 7.30 -20.82 9.29
C VAL A 15 6.41 -20.75 8.05
N ASP A 16 6.12 -19.55 7.55
CA ASP A 16 5.31 -19.33 6.35
C ASP A 16 5.95 -19.99 5.11
N ALA A 17 7.26 -19.84 4.93
CA ALA A 17 7.98 -20.48 3.82
C ALA A 17 7.90 -22.01 3.87
N LYS A 18 8.02 -22.61 5.05
CA LYS A 18 7.91 -24.07 5.23
C LYS A 18 6.50 -24.57 4.93
N VAL A 19 5.48 -23.85 5.39
CA VAL A 19 4.07 -24.19 5.14
C VAL A 19 3.76 -24.07 3.64
N LEU A 20 4.20 -23.00 2.98
CA LEU A 20 4.01 -22.82 1.54
C LEU A 20 4.72 -23.90 0.72
N ALA A 21 5.94 -24.29 1.11
CA ALA A 21 6.67 -25.37 0.45
C ALA A 21 5.94 -26.71 0.56
N GLU A 22 5.38 -27.03 1.73
CA GLU A 22 4.62 -28.26 1.94
C GLU A 22 3.29 -28.25 1.16
N LEU A 23 2.58 -27.12 1.15
CA LEU A 23 1.37 -26.95 0.34
C LEU A 23 1.67 -27.08 -1.17
N ALA A 24 2.77 -26.51 -1.64
CA ALA A 24 3.19 -26.61 -3.04
C ALA A 24 3.59 -28.05 -3.41
N ARG A 25 4.31 -28.75 -2.51
CA ARG A 25 4.70 -30.16 -2.69
C ARG A 25 3.48 -31.08 -2.81
N LEU A 26 2.42 -30.77 -2.08
CA LEU A 26 1.19 -31.55 -2.04
C LEU A 26 0.15 -31.11 -3.11
N ASP A 27 0.50 -30.14 -3.95
CA ASP A 27 -0.41 -29.51 -4.93
C ASP A 27 -1.71 -28.97 -4.29
N LEU A 28 -1.59 -28.49 -3.04
CA LEU A 28 -2.68 -27.93 -2.24
C LEU A 28 -2.72 -26.39 -2.29
N VAL A 29 -1.86 -25.76 -3.09
CA VAL A 29 -1.92 -24.32 -3.31
C VAL A 29 -3.08 -24.03 -4.26
N PRO A 30 -4.12 -23.29 -3.83
CA PRO A 30 -5.23 -22.98 -4.71
C PRO A 30 -4.73 -22.19 -5.91
N ALA A 31 -5.25 -22.51 -7.10
CA ALA A 31 -5.01 -21.72 -8.30
C ALA A 31 -5.49 -20.29 -8.05
N ILE A 32 -4.54 -19.40 -7.77
CA ILE A 32 -4.80 -17.98 -7.57
C ILE A 32 -4.67 -17.27 -8.90
N TRP A 33 -5.61 -16.38 -9.21
CA TRP A 33 -5.47 -15.52 -10.37
C TRP A 33 -4.27 -14.60 -10.17
N LEU A 34 -3.23 -14.80 -10.98
CA LEU A 34 -2.07 -13.93 -11.05
C LEU A 34 -2.19 -13.04 -12.31
N PRO A 35 -2.23 -11.70 -12.15
CA PRO A 35 -2.24 -10.80 -13.30
C PRO A 35 -0.92 -10.90 -14.07
N SER A 36 -1.00 -10.66 -15.38
CA SER A 36 0.19 -10.67 -16.24
C SER A 36 1.25 -9.66 -15.75
N PRO A 37 2.54 -9.87 -16.06
CA PRO A 37 3.60 -8.94 -15.70
C PRO A 37 3.31 -7.48 -16.10
N GLU A 38 2.68 -7.26 -17.25
CA GLU A 38 2.33 -5.94 -17.78
C GLU A 38 1.28 -5.25 -16.89
N VAL A 39 0.23 -5.99 -16.51
CA VAL A 39 -0.82 -5.48 -15.62
C VAL A 39 -0.26 -5.17 -14.24
N ARG A 40 0.68 -5.98 -13.73
CA ARG A 40 1.37 -5.69 -12.46
C ARG A 40 2.21 -4.42 -12.57
N ALA A 41 2.98 -4.26 -13.63
CA ALA A 41 3.82 -3.07 -13.85
C ALA A 41 2.99 -1.79 -13.93
N GLU A 42 1.82 -1.83 -14.60
CA GLU A 42 0.92 -0.67 -14.67
C GLU A 42 0.37 -0.29 -13.30
N ARG A 43 -0.05 -1.28 -12.49
CA ARG A 43 -0.50 -1.00 -11.11
C ARG A 43 0.60 -0.40 -10.25
N GLU A 44 1.84 -0.87 -10.37
CA GLU A 44 2.96 -0.30 -9.61
C GLU A 44 3.25 1.15 -10.01
N ARG A 45 3.19 1.48 -11.31
CA ARG A 45 3.29 2.87 -11.78
C ARG A 45 2.18 3.75 -11.20
N ALA A 46 0.92 3.30 -11.25
CA ALA A 46 -0.21 4.04 -10.72
C ALA A 46 -0.08 4.26 -9.19
N ARG A 47 0.31 3.21 -8.45
CA ARG A 47 0.56 3.30 -7.00
C ARG A 47 1.67 4.28 -6.67
N PHE A 48 2.77 4.24 -7.43
CA PHE A 48 3.89 5.15 -7.22
C PHE A 48 3.49 6.61 -7.49
N ARG A 49 2.74 6.87 -8.56
CA ARG A 49 2.18 8.20 -8.84
C ARG A 49 1.29 8.68 -7.70
N LEU A 50 0.36 7.85 -7.22
CA LEU A 50 -0.52 8.20 -6.09
C LEU A 50 0.29 8.52 -4.83
N HIS A 51 1.33 7.73 -4.54
CA HIS A 51 2.23 7.97 -3.42
C HIS A 51 2.92 9.34 -3.51
N LEU A 52 3.49 9.67 -4.67
CA LEU A 52 4.14 10.97 -4.89
C LEU A 52 3.16 12.15 -4.77
N VAL A 53 1.95 12.03 -5.31
CA VAL A 53 0.91 13.07 -5.21
C VAL A 53 0.50 13.30 -3.75
N ARG A 54 0.37 12.22 -2.97
CA ARG A 54 0.08 12.31 -1.52
C ARG A 54 1.23 12.97 -0.76
N HIS A 55 2.48 12.58 -1.02
CA HIS A 55 3.65 13.21 -0.40
C HIS A 55 3.74 14.71 -0.69
N ARG A 56 3.56 15.09 -1.96
CA ARG A 56 3.53 16.50 -2.36
C ARG A 56 2.44 17.28 -1.62
N SER A 57 1.25 16.71 -1.51
CA SER A 57 0.11 17.37 -0.85
C SER A 57 0.32 17.47 0.66
N ALA A 58 0.86 16.43 1.29
CA ALA A 58 1.20 16.43 2.71
C ALA A 58 2.25 17.52 3.06
N LEU A 59 3.28 17.68 2.22
CA LEU A 59 4.29 18.72 2.40
C LEU A 59 3.69 20.13 2.31
N LYS A 60 2.82 20.38 1.32
CA LYS A 60 2.10 21.66 1.19
C LYS A 60 1.25 21.94 2.43
N ASN A 61 0.48 20.95 2.89
CA ASN A 61 -0.36 21.10 4.07
C ASN A 61 0.46 21.38 5.32
N ARG A 62 1.65 20.77 5.46
CA ARG A 62 2.57 21.05 6.56
C ARG A 62 3.07 22.50 6.55
N ILE A 63 3.44 23.04 5.38
CA ILE A 63 3.84 24.45 5.25
C ILE A 63 2.67 25.37 5.63
N HIS A 64 1.47 25.09 5.13
CA HIS A 64 0.27 25.85 5.46
C HIS A 64 0.00 25.84 6.97
N ALA A 65 0.06 24.67 7.62
CA ALA A 65 -0.13 24.55 9.06
C ALA A 65 0.90 25.39 9.84
N THR A 66 2.18 25.33 9.45
CA THR A 66 3.23 26.16 10.06
C THR A 66 2.95 27.66 9.92
N LEU A 67 2.54 28.11 8.73
CA LEU A 67 2.24 29.54 8.50
C LEU A 67 1.05 30.02 9.33
N VAL A 68 0.00 29.20 9.46
CA VAL A 68 -1.16 29.48 10.32
C VAL A 68 -0.72 29.63 11.78
N THR A 69 0.15 28.74 12.28
CA THR A 69 0.70 28.84 13.65
C THR A 69 1.41 30.16 13.91
N PHE A 70 2.07 30.74 12.90
CA PHE A 70 2.75 32.04 13.00
C PHE A 70 1.89 33.23 12.58
N GLY A 71 0.58 33.04 12.34
CA GLY A 71 -0.33 34.10 11.90
C GLY A 71 0.00 34.70 10.53
N LYS A 72 0.74 33.96 9.69
CA LYS A 72 1.10 34.39 8.33
C LYS A 72 0.10 33.82 7.31
N PRO A 73 -0.35 34.62 6.33
CA PRO A 73 -1.21 34.11 5.28
C PRO A 73 -0.45 33.08 4.43
N PRO A 74 -1.11 31.99 4.00
CA PRO A 74 -0.50 31.02 3.12
C PRO A 74 -0.19 31.65 1.75
N PRO A 75 0.92 31.27 1.09
CA PRO A 75 1.31 31.86 -0.19
C PRO A 75 0.37 31.48 -1.35
N LEU A 76 -0.45 30.43 -1.19
CA LEU A 76 -1.43 29.96 -2.16
C LEU A 76 -2.69 29.46 -1.43
N PRO A 77 -3.89 29.58 -2.05
CA PRO A 77 -5.12 29.09 -1.44
C PRO A 77 -5.10 27.56 -1.29
N MET A 78 -5.62 27.05 -0.18
CA MET A 78 -5.87 25.61 -0.01
C MET A 78 -6.88 25.16 -1.07
N LYS A 79 -6.40 24.52 -2.14
CA LYS A 79 -7.29 23.86 -3.08
C LYS A 79 -7.83 22.59 -2.41
N LEU A 80 -9.06 22.67 -1.89
CA LEU A 80 -9.83 21.54 -1.33
C LEU A 80 -9.91 20.36 -2.34
N GLU A 81 -9.81 20.67 -3.63
CA GLU A 81 -9.73 19.76 -4.77
C GLU A 81 -8.55 18.76 -4.68
N THR A 82 -7.47 19.12 -3.99
CA THR A 82 -6.24 18.30 -3.91
C THR A 82 -6.36 17.11 -2.97
N LEU A 83 -7.39 17.06 -2.12
CA LEU A 83 -7.62 15.96 -1.18
C LEU A 83 -8.33 14.76 -1.81
N VAL A 84 -8.95 14.92 -2.99
CA VAL A 84 -9.82 13.90 -3.62
C VAL A 84 -9.39 13.51 -5.04
N ALA A 85 -8.41 14.18 -5.63
CA ALA A 85 -7.93 13.84 -6.97
C ALA A 85 -7.03 12.57 -6.95
N PHE A 86 -7.65 11.44 -7.27
CA PHE A 86 -6.98 10.25 -7.83
C PHE A 86 -6.57 10.53 -9.29
#